data_AF-A0A971HJ50-F1
#
_entry.id   AF-A0A971HJ50-F1
#
_cell.length_a   1.000
_cell.length_b   1.000
_cell.length_c   1.000
_cell.angle_alpha   90.00
_cell.angle_beta   90.00
_cell.angle_gamma   90.00
#
_symmetry.space_group_name_H-M   'P 1'
#
loop_
_entity.id
_entity.type
_entity.pdbx_description
1 polymer ?
#
loop_
_entity_poly.entity_id
_entity_poly.type
_entity_poly.pdbx_seq_one_letter_code
_entity_poly.pdbx_strand_id
1 'polypeptide(L)' 'MNWYKLKNEEVLKNLGTCREKGLTDFEVQSRLERYGTNELKEKPKEGFISKLINQELKKYPSIREGR' A
#
# COMPACT_ATOMS: atom_id res chain seq x y z
N MET A 1 15.29 4.45 8.19
CA MET A 1 15.59 5.70 8.91
C MET A 1 15.08 5.59 10.34
N ASN A 2 15.92 5.77 11.36
CA ASN A 2 15.52 5.67 12.77
C ASN A 2 15.02 7.03 13.30
N TRP A 3 13.93 7.54 12.73
CA TRP A 3 13.40 8.89 13.01
C TRP A 3 13.07 9.11 14.49
N TYR A 4 12.68 8.07 15.22
CA TYR A 4 12.35 8.09 16.65
C TYR A 4 13.55 8.37 17.57
N LYS A 5 14.79 8.37 17.02
CA LYS A 5 16.02 8.74 17.75
C LYS A 5 16.41 10.21 17.57
N LEU A 6 15.77 10.91 16.64
CA LEU A 6 16.08 12.30 16.31
C LEU A 6 15.38 13.25 17.29
N LYS A 7 15.91 14.47 17.41
CA LYS A 7 15.23 15.52 18.17
C LYS A 7 13.98 16.00 17.43
N ASN A 8 13.01 16.53 18.17
CA ASN A 8 11.74 17.00 17.60
C ASN A 8 11.96 18.01 16.46
N GLU A 9 12.90 18.94 16.63
CA GLU A 9 13.19 19.99 15.65
C GLU A 9 13.75 19.39 14.34
N GLU A 10 14.59 18.37 14.44
CA GLU A 10 15.14 17.65 13.29
C GLU A 10 14.06 16.85 12.57
N VAL A 11 13.16 16.21 13.31
CA VAL A 11 12.01 15.49 12.73
C VAL A 11 11.09 16.46 11.99
N LEU A 12 10.75 17.59 12.59
CA LEU A 12 9.89 18.61 11.97
C LEU A 12 10.53 19.21 10.71
N LYS A 13 11.85 19.47 10.75
CA LYS A 13 12.61 19.93 9.59
C LYS A 13 12.63 18.90 8.47
N ASN A 14 12.85 17.62 8.80
CA ASN A 14 12.87 16.53 7.83
C ASN A 14 11.49 16.27 7.20
N LEU A 15 10.42 16.40 7.98
CA LEU A 15 9.04 16.27 7.51
C LEU A 15 8.53 17.51 6.76
N GLY A 16 9.27 18.63 6.85
CA GLY A 16 8.89 19.92 6.28
C GLY A 16 7.52 20.36 6.79
N THR A 17 7.30 20.33 8.10
CA THR A 17 6.02 20.70 8.72
C THR A 17 6.24 21.53 9.99
N CYS A 18 5.23 22.31 10.36
CA CYS A 18 5.23 23.09 11.59
C CYS A 18 4.43 22.38 12.69
N ARG A 19 4.95 22.36 13.92
CA ARG A 19 4.25 21.74 15.06
C ARG A 19 2.94 22.44 15.43
N GLU A 20 2.91 23.77 15.32
CA GLU A 20 1.78 24.59 15.74
C GLU A 20 0.74 24.74 14.63
N LYS A 21 1.22 24.95 13.39
CA LYS A 21 0.37 25.29 12.24
C LYS A 21 0.10 24.11 11.30
N GLY A 22 0.86 23.02 11.42
CA GLY A 22 0.76 21.88 10.52
C GLY A 22 1.25 22.20 9.10
N LEU A 23 0.61 21.57 8.12
CA LEU A 23 0.81 21.79 6.69
C LEU A 23 -0.25 22.73 6.13
N THR A 24 0.10 23.47 5.08
CA THR A 24 -0.87 24.26 4.32
C THR A 24 -1.69 23.37 3.38
N ASP A 25 -2.89 23.81 3.01
CA ASP A 25 -3.75 23.07 2.07
C ASP A 25 -3.06 22.80 0.73
N PHE A 26 -2.26 23.76 0.27
CA PHE A 26 -1.45 23.61 -0.96
C PHE A 26 -0.41 22.47 -0.85
N GLU A 27 0.27 22.37 0.29
CA GLU A 27 1.23 21.29 0.53
C GLU A 27 0.54 19.94 0.70
N VAL A 28 -0.62 19.91 1.34
CA VAL A 28 -1.44 18.69 1.46
C VAL A 28 -1.82 18.19 0.06
N GLN A 29 -2.36 19.06 -0.79
CA GLN A 29 -2.73 18.71 -2.16
C GLN A 29 -1.52 18.24 -2.98
N SER A 30 -0.41 18.97 -2.91
CA SER A 30 0.84 18.61 -3.59
C SER A 30 1.37 17.23 -3.15
N ARG A 31 1.22 16.87 -1.87
CA ARG A 31 1.63 15.56 -1.33
C ARG A 31 0.68 14.46 -1.76
N LEU A 32 -0.63 14.71 -1.79
CA LEU A 32 -1.63 13.75 -2.28
C LEU A 32 -1.41 13.42 -3.76
N GLU A 33 -1.10 14.43 -4.59
CA GLU A 33 -0.78 14.22 -6.00
C GLU A 33 0.52 13.43 -6.20
N ARG A 34 1.53 13.69 -5.36
CA ARG A 34 2.84 13.01 -5.45
C ARG A 34 2.84 11.58 -4.93
N TYR A 35 2.18 11.33 -3.80
CA TYR A 35 2.27 10.04 -3.08
C TYR A 35 0.99 9.20 -3.17
N GLY A 36 -0.12 9.80 -3.57
CA GLY A 36 -1.44 9.17 -3.52
C GLY A 36 -2.07 9.22 -2.13
N THR A 37 -3.25 8.60 -2.01
CA THR A 37 -3.94 8.45 -0.74
C THR A 37 -3.21 7.46 0.17
N ASN A 38 -3.28 7.70 1.48
CA ASN A 38 -2.70 6.81 2.49
C ASN A 38 -3.63 5.60 2.74
N GLU A 39 -3.82 4.80 1.70
CA GLU A 39 -4.70 3.63 1.71
C GLU A 39 -3.93 2.38 1.31
N LEU A 40 -4.18 1.28 2.03
CA LEU A 40 -3.61 -0.02 1.68
C LEU A 40 -4.39 -0.57 0.49
N LYS A 41 -3.68 -0.81 -0.63
CA LYS A 41 -4.27 -1.50 -1.77
C LYS A 41 -4.59 -2.93 -1.38
N GLU A 42 -5.86 -3.29 -1.42
CA GLU A 42 -6.26 -4.69 -1.30
C GLU A 42 -5.65 -5.49 -2.45
N LYS A 43 -5.18 -6.70 -2.13
CA LYS A 43 -4.77 -7.64 -3.19
C LYS A 43 -6.01 -7.95 -4.04
N PRO A 44 -5.86 -8.01 -5.38
CA PRO A 44 -6.95 -8.43 -6.24
C PRO A 44 -7.42 -9.81 -5.76
N LYS A 45 -8.70 -9.92 -5.43
CA LYS A 45 -9.30 -11.21 -5.06
C LYS A 45 -9.21 -12.12 -6.28
N GLU A 46 -8.83 -13.38 -6.07
CA GLU A 46 -8.99 -14.38 -7.12
C GLU A 46 -10.45 -14.38 -7.59
N GLY A 47 -10.64 -14.20 -8.90
CA GLY A 47 -11.96 -14.19 -9.50
C GLY A 47 -12.70 -15.49 -9.22
N PHE A 48 -14.03 -15.41 -9.12
CA PHE A 48 -14.88 -16.57 -8.87
C PHE A 48 -14.63 -17.70 -9.88
N ILE A 49 -14.40 -17.35 -11.16
CA ILE A 49 -14.09 -18.29 -12.24
C ILE A 49 -12.77 -19.02 -11.98
N SER A 50 -11.73 -18.31 -11.55
CA SER A 50 -10.42 -18.91 -11.19
C SER A 50 -10.58 -19.93 -10.06
N LYS A 51 -11.42 -19.64 -9.06
CA LYS A 51 -11.72 -20.57 -7.97
C LYS A 51 -12.49 -21.80 -8.46
N LEU A 52 -13.45 -21.62 -9.35
CA LEU A 52 -14.23 -22.71 -9.93
C LEU A 52 -13.36 -23.66 -10.78
N ILE A 53 -12.55 -23.11 -11.69
CA ILE A 53 -11.60 -23.88 -12.50
C ILE A 53 -10.61 -24.63 -11.61
N ASN A 54 -10.11 -23.98 -10.55
CA ASN A 54 -9.20 -24.62 -9.61
C ASN A 54 -9.83 -25.82 -8.88
N GLN A 55 -11.12 -25.76 -8.55
CA GLN A 55 -11.84 -26.89 -7.96
C GLN A 55 -11.98 -28.05 -8.95
N GLU A 56 -12.39 -27.77 -10.20
CA GLU A 56 -12.53 -28.81 -11.23
C GLU A 56 -11.18 -29.47 -11.57
N LEU A 57 -10.11 -28.69 -11.71
CA LEU A 57 -8.78 -29.22 -11.97
C LEU A 57 -8.18 -29.98 -10.77
N LYS A 58 -8.68 -29.80 -9.54
CA LYS A 58 -8.25 -30.64 -8.40
C LYS A 58 -8.82 -32.06 -8.49
N LYS A 59 -9.95 -32.24 -9.16
CA LYS A 59 -10.61 -33.54 -9.34
C LYS A 59 -9.86 -34.47 -10.29
N TYR A 60 -9.07 -33.92 -11.21
CA TYR A 60 -8.29 -34.65 -12.21
C TYR A 60 -6.79 -34.33 -12.10
N PRO A 61 -6.08 -34.92 -11.12
CA PRO A 61 -4.66 -34.63 -10.88
C PRO A 61 -3.77 -34.94 -12.09
N SER A 62 -4.19 -35.84 -12.97
CA SER A 62 -3.51 -36.16 -14.24
C SER A 62 -3.43 -34.99 -15.23
N ILE A 63 -4.27 -33.96 -15.10
CA ILE A 63 -4.27 -32.78 -15.97
C ILE A 63 -3.29 -31.71 -15.43
N ARG A 64 -3.00 -31.73 -14.12
CA ARG A 64 -2.08 -30.76 -13.48
C ARG A 64 -0.61 -31.14 -13.62
N GLU A 65 -0.31 -32.41 -13.45
CA GLU A 65 1.03 -32.96 -13.68
C GLU A 65 1.04 -33.46 -15.12
N GLY A 66 1.40 -32.60 -16.08
CA GLY A 66 1.53 -33.01 -17.47
C GLY A 66 2.43 -34.24 -17.61
N ARG A 67 1.82 -35.40 -17.77
CA ARG A 67 2.34 -36.62 -18.38
C ARG A 67 1.39 -37.04 -19.48
#